data_AF-A0A1F6MAY0-F1
#
_entry.id   AF-A0A1F6MAY0-F1
#
_cell.length_a   1.000
_cell.length_b   1.000
_cell.length_c   1.000
_cell.angle_alpha   90.00
_cell.angle_beta   90.00
_cell.angle_gamma   90.00
#
_symmetry.space_group_name_H-M   'P 1'
#
loop_
_entity.id
_entity.type
_entity.pdbx_description
1 polymer ?
#
loop_
_entity_poly.entity_id
_entity_poly.type
_entity_poly.pdbx_seq_one_letter_code
_entity_poly.pdbx_strand_id
1 'polypeptide(L)'
;MISIPLYVFFILYLLLAAVFTIFLLINFFHLVGTASLTLTSFVITVFVLGSATLVLFGTFILLQGVGVDWRAPLTLFNFEWILNLFRQTGF
;
A
#
# COMPACT_ATOMS: atom_id res chain seq x y z
N MET A 1 18.75 -0.08 -17.07
CA MET A 1 17.96 0.23 -15.86
C MET A 1 16.50 0.25 -16.27
N ILE A 2 15.65 -0.57 -15.63
CA ILE A 2 14.20 -0.61 -15.91
C ILE A 2 13.53 0.24 -14.84
N SER A 3 12.90 1.33 -15.26
CA SER A 3 12.16 2.23 -14.40
C SER A 3 10.78 2.53 -14.97
N ILE A 4 9.82 2.74 -14.08
CA ILE A 4 8.48 3.21 -14.43
C ILE A 4 8.20 4.52 -13.69
N PRO A 5 7.38 5.43 -14.24
CA PRO A 5 6.94 6.58 -13.49
C PRO A 5 6.15 6.17 -12.25
N LEU A 6 6.40 6.88 -11.14
CA LEU A 6 5.78 6.61 -9.84
C LEU A 6 4.25 6.56 -9.90
N TYR A 7 3.62 7.41 -10.72
CA TYR A 7 2.16 7.44 -10.88
C TYR A 7 1.56 6.10 -11.35
N VAL A 8 2.28 5.28 -12.13
CA VAL A 8 1.77 3.98 -12.64
C VAL A 8 1.52 3.03 -11.47
N PHE A 9 2.47 2.96 -10.54
CA PHE A 9 2.36 2.15 -9.34
C PHE A 9 1.25 2.69 -8.42
N PHE A 10 1.15 4.01 -8.27
CA PHE A 10 0.13 4.62 -7.42
C PHE A 10 -1.29 4.40 -7.89
N ILE A 11 -1.55 4.41 -9.20
CA ILE A 11 -2.89 4.15 -9.74
C ILE A 11 -3.32 2.71 -9.39
N LEU A 12 -2.43 1.73 -9.57
CA LEU A 12 -2.71 0.34 -9.20
C LEU A 12 -2.94 0.18 -7.69
N TYR A 13 -2.11 0.85 -6.88
CA TYR A 13 -2.27 0.88 -5.43
C TYR A 13 -3.62 1.48 -5.01
N LEU A 14 -4.01 2.62 -5.60
CA LEU A 14 -5.29 3.27 -5.29
C LEU A 14 -6.49 2.43 -5.71
N LEU A 15 -6.43 1.72 -6.84
CA LEU A 15 -7.46 0.77 -7.24
C LEU A 15 -7.63 -0.35 -6.21
N LEU A 16 -6.51 -0.95 -5.76
CA LEU A 16 -6.54 -1.97 -4.72
C LEU A 16 -7.10 -1.42 -3.40
N ALA A 17 -6.64 -0.23 -3.00
CA ALA A 17 -7.11 0.44 -1.79
C ALA A 17 -8.61 0.76 -1.86
N ALA A 18 -9.13 1.16 -3.01
CA ALA A 18 -10.55 1.42 -3.22
C ALA A 18 -11.38 0.13 -3.09
N VAL A 19 -10.99 -0.95 -3.77
CA VAL A 19 -11.65 -2.25 -3.64
C VAL A 19 -11.65 -2.72 -2.19
N PHE A 20 -10.49 -2.68 -1.53
CA PHE A 20 -10.35 -3.04 -0.13
C PHE A 20 -11.24 -2.20 0.79
N THR A 21 -11.29 -0.88 0.58
CA THR A 21 -12.16 0.02 1.35
C THR A 21 -13.65 -0.30 1.15
N ILE A 22 -14.08 -0.62 -0.07
CA ILE A 22 -15.46 -1.02 -0.36
C ILE A 22 -15.83 -2.28 0.42
N PHE A 23 -15.00 -3.33 0.35
CA PHE A 23 -15.23 -4.57 1.11
C PHE A 23 -15.24 -4.35 2.62
N LEU A 24 -14.40 -3.44 3.10
CA LEU A 24 -14.34 -3.06 4.51
C LEU A 24 -15.64 -2.36 4.96
N LEU A 25 -16.13 -1.39 4.17
CA LEU A 25 -17.40 -0.72 4.44
C LEU A 25 -18.58 -1.70 4.40
N ILE A 26 -18.63 -2.61 3.42
CA ILE A 26 -19.67 -3.65 3.34
C ILE A 26 -19.66 -4.51 4.61
N ASN A 27 -18.48 -4.98 5.05
CA ASN A 27 -18.35 -5.76 6.28
C ASN A 27 -18.79 -4.97 7.51
N PHE A 28 -18.43 -3.69 7.59
CA PHE A 28 -18.85 -2.82 8.68
C PHE A 28 -20.38 -2.66 8.72
N PHE A 29 -21.03 -2.38 7.60
CA PHE A 29 -22.49 -2.30 7.52
C PHE A 29 -23.18 -3.63 7.84
N HIS A 30 -22.61 -4.75 7.40
CA HIS A 30 -23.11 -6.07 7.73
C HIS A 30 -23.06 -6.36 9.24
N LEU A 31 -21.99 -5.96 9.94
CA LEU A 31 -21.89 -6.11 11.39
C LEU A 31 -22.96 -5.30 12.14
N VAL A 32 -23.20 -4.06 11.71
CA VAL A 32 -24.25 -3.22 12.30
C VAL A 32 -25.63 -3.80 12.00
N GLY A 33 -25.89 -4.21 10.76
CA GLY A 33 -27.21 -4.70 10.31
C GLY A 33 -27.61 -6.06 10.87
N THR A 34 -26.64 -6.95 11.14
CA THR A 34 -26.92 -8.27 11.74
C THR A 34 -27.03 -8.22 13.26
N ALA A 35 -26.79 -7.07 13.90
CA ALA A 35 -26.60 -6.93 15.35
C ALA A 35 -25.58 -7.93 15.95
N SER A 36 -24.76 -8.56 15.10
CA SER A 36 -23.75 -9.55 15.46
C SER A 36 -22.49 -8.83 15.91
N LEU A 37 -22.62 -8.07 17.00
CA LEU A 37 -21.51 -7.47 17.73
C LEU A 37 -20.83 -8.51 18.63
N THR A 38 -20.64 -9.74 18.14
CA THR A 38 -19.69 -10.65 18.78
C THR A 38 -18.38 -9.87 18.87
N LEU A 39 -17.86 -9.70 20.09
CA LEU A 39 -16.72 -8.83 20.38
C LEU A 39 -15.57 -9.04 19.37
N THR A 40 -15.32 -10.30 18.99
CA THR A 40 -14.34 -10.69 17.98
C THR A 40 -14.54 -9.99 16.64
N SER A 41 -15.72 -10.09 16.02
CA SER A 41 -15.98 -9.52 14.68
C SER A 41 -15.92 -7.99 14.67
N PHE A 42 -16.34 -7.35 15.76
CA PHE A 42 -16.19 -5.91 15.95
C PHE A 42 -14.71 -5.50 16.06
N VAL A 43 -13.95 -6.17 16.94
CA VAL A 43 -12.52 -5.90 17.15
C VAL A 43 -11.72 -6.09 15.86
N ILE A 44 -11.95 -7.18 15.13
CA ILE A 44 -11.26 -7.43 13.86
C ILE A 44 -11.59 -6.33 12.84
N THR A 45 -12.84 -5.90 12.73
CA THR A 45 -13.22 -4.85 11.78
C THR A 45 -12.60 -3.50 12.12
N VAL A 46 -12.60 -3.12 13.40
CA VAL A 46 -11.92 -1.90 13.87
C VAL A 46 -10.41 -1.98 13.63
N PHE A 47 -9.79 -3.13 13.89
CA PHE A 47 -8.36 -3.34 13.64
C PHE A 47 -8.01 -3.22 12.16
N VAL A 48 -8.82 -3.82 11.28
CA VAL A 48 -8.64 -3.76 9.82
C VAL A 48 -8.86 -2.33 9.32
N LEU A 49 -9.86 -1.60 9.82
CA LEU A 49 -10.09 -0.18 9.51
C LEU A 49 -8.94 0.71 9.97
N GLY A 50 -8.45 0.50 11.19
CA GLY A 50 -7.31 1.25 11.73
C GLY A 50 -6.04 1.00 10.93
N SER A 51 -5.77 -0.26 10.57
CA SER A 51 -4.63 -0.64 9.73
C SER A 51 -4.73 -0.01 8.34
N ALA A 52 -5.91 -0.02 7.72
CA ALA A 52 -6.16 0.64 6.44
C ALA A 52 -5.84 2.14 6.50
N THR A 53 -6.33 2.81 7.55
CA THR A 53 -6.13 4.24 7.78
C THR A 53 -4.64 4.56 7.99
N LEU A 54 -3.91 3.73 8.75
CA LEU A 54 -2.48 3.89 8.95
C LEU A 54 -1.69 3.72 7.64
N VAL A 55 -2.06 2.76 6.80
CA VAL A 55 -1.42 2.55 5.49
C VAL A 55 -1.64 3.76 4.58
N LEU A 56 -2.86 4.29 4.50
CA LEU A 56 -3.16 5.50 3.73
C LEU A 56 -2.39 6.72 4.26
N PHE A 57 -2.35 6.90 5.58
CA PHE A 57 -1.63 8.00 6.22
C PHE A 57 -0.11 7.90 6.00
N GLY A 58 0.48 6.72 6.20
CA GLY A 58 1.90 6.48 5.93
C GLY A 58 2.26 6.74 4.47
N THR A 59 1.39 6.33 3.55
CA THR A 59 1.55 6.62 2.11
C THR A 59 1.58 8.13 1.85
N PHE A 60 0.69 8.90 2.48
CA PHE A 60 0.67 10.35 2.36
C PHE A 60 1.94 11.02 2.89
N ILE A 61 2.44 10.59 4.05
CA ILE A 61 3.70 11.11 4.63
C ILE A 61 4.89 10.82 3.71
N LEU A 62 5.01 9.59 3.20
CA LEU A 62 6.10 9.20 2.30
C LEU A 62 6.08 10.01 0.99
N LEU A 63 4.88 10.33 0.49
CA LEU A 63 4.70 11.16 -0.70
C LEU A 63 5.13 12.62 -0.49
N GLN A 64 4.96 13.17 0.71
CA GLN A 64 5.44 14.53 1.02
C GLN A 64 6.97 14.64 0.90
N GLY A 65 7.71 13.60 1.31
CA GLY A 65 9.17 13.58 1.27
C GLY A 65 9.77 13.57 -0.14
N VAL A 66 9.01 13.13 -1.16
CA VAL A 66 9.44 13.11 -2.57
C VAL A 66 9.11 14.44 -3.29
N GLY A 67 8.42 15.36 -2.61
CA GLY A 67 8.07 16.66 -3.19
C GLY A 67 7.15 16.54 -4.39
N VAL A 68 6.03 15.83 -4.28
CA VAL A 68 4.91 15.80 -5.27
C VAL A 68 5.35 15.59 -6.73
N ASP A 69 6.53 15.01 -7.00
CA ASP A 69 6.92 14.68 -8.36
C ASP A 69 6.39 13.29 -8.72
N TRP A 70 5.14 13.26 -9.17
CA TRP A 70 4.47 12.05 -9.64
C TRP A 70 5.13 11.39 -10.84
N ARG A 71 6.00 12.12 -11.55
CA ARG A 71 6.77 11.62 -12.69
C ARG A 71 8.13 11.07 -12.28
N ALA A 72 8.49 11.13 -10.99
CA ALA A 72 9.73 10.58 -10.48
C ALA A 72 9.90 9.11 -10.94
N PRO A 73 11.09 8.75 -11.46
CA PRO A 73 11.34 7.40 -11.95
C PRO A 73 11.51 6.43 -10.76
N LEU A 74 10.58 5.49 -10.64
CA LEU A 74 10.71 4.34 -9.75
C LEU A 74 11.56 3.28 -10.46
N THR A 75 12.79 3.06 -9.99
CA THR A 75 13.68 2.04 -10.55
C THR A 75 13.27 0.66 -10.03
N LEU A 76 12.71 -0.17 -10.91
CA LEU A 76 12.30 -1.54 -10.58
C LEU A 76 13.47 -2.52 -10.64
N PHE A 77 14.39 -2.28 -11.57
CA PHE A 77 15.55 -3.15 -11.77
C PHE A 77 16.76 -2.36 -12.25
N ASN A 78 17.89 -2.53 -11.57
CA ASN A 78 19.17 -2.04 -12.03
C ASN A 78 20.17 -3.20 -12.12
N PHE A 79 20.74 -3.40 -13.31
CA PHE A 79 21.73 -4.45 -13.56
C PHE A 79 23.01 -4.26 -12.71
N GLU A 80 23.32 -3.00 -12.35
CA GLU A 80 24.42 -2.67 -11.44
C GLU A 80 24.27 -3.30 -10.05
N TRP A 81 23.05 -3.62 -9.59
CA TRP A 81 22.86 -4.30 -8.31
C TRP A 81 23.45 -5.72 -8.32
N ILE A 82 23.29 -6.42 -9.44
CA ILE A 82 23.82 -7.78 -9.63
C ILE A 82 25.34 -7.72 -9.80
N LEU A 83 25.84 -6.81 -10.63
CA LEU A 83 27.29 -6.63 -10.81
C LEU A 83 28.00 -6.29 -9.50
N ASN A 84 27.41 -5.44 -8.66
CA ASN A 84 27.97 -5.10 -7.36
C ASN A 84 27.90 -6.27 -6.36
N LEU A 85 26.89 -7.14 -6.43
CA LEU A 85 26.85 -8.38 -5.64
C LEU A 85 28.02 -9.32 -6.00
N PHE A 86 28.31 -9.49 -7.30
CA PHE A 86 29.45 -10.31 -7.74
C PHE A 86 30.81 -9.68 -7.39
N ARG A 87 30.92 -8.36 -7.54
CA ARG A 87 32.14 -7.62 -7.19
C ARG A 87 32.41 -7.61 -5.68
N GLN A 88 31.37 -7.63 -4.83
CA GLN A 88 31.50 -7.77 -3.38
C GLN A 88 31.81 -9.19 -2.91
N THR A 89 31.49 -10.21 -3.73
CA THR A 89 31.72 -11.62 -3.40
C THR A 89 33.03 -12.19 -3.95
N GLY A 90 33.87 -11.35 -4.57
CA GLY A 90 35.26 -11.68 -4.91
C GLY A 90 35.44 -12.53 -6.18
N PHE A 91 34.49 -12.47 -7.12
CA PHE A 91 34.68 -12.96 -8.49
C PHE A 91 35.18 -11.86 -9.43
#